data_AF-A0A4Y2CI99-F1
#
_entry.id   AF-A0A4Y2CI99-F1
#
_cell.length_a   1.000
_cell.length_b   1.000
_cell.length_c   1.000
_cell.angle_alpha   90.00
_cell.angle_beta   90.00
_cell.angle_gamma   90.00
#
_symmetry.space_group_name_H-M   'P 1'
#
loop_
_entity.id
_entity.type
_entity.pdbx_description
1 polymer ?
#
loop_
_entity_poly.entity_id
_entity_poly.type
_entity_poly.pdbx_seq_one_letter_code
_entity_poly.pdbx_strand_id
1 'polypeptide(L)'
;MRHISSSLNVTADTLSRISENKIPSPIDYKAISKAQLFDKEFQLLKSCSNSLKFQFLKVPEKNTELFCDVSTGRCRPFVAKELRRRIFETLHNLSHPRVKATVTLVGDRFLWPGNKKQFAE
;
A
#
# COMPACT_ATOMS: atom_id res chain seq x y z
N MET A 1 1.12 22.98 -41.10
CA MET A 1 0.45 21.72 -40.74
C MET A 1 -0.11 21.89 -39.34
N ARG A 2 -1.44 21.84 -39.21
CA ARG A 2 -2.16 22.09 -37.95
C ARG A 2 -2.36 20.74 -37.25
N HIS A 3 -1.83 20.58 -36.04
CA HIS A 3 -2.09 19.40 -35.22
C HIS A 3 -3.31 19.66 -34.35
N ILE A 4 -4.26 18.73 -34.39
CA ILE A 4 -5.63 18.87 -33.91
C ILE A 4 -5.68 18.47 -32.43
N SER A 5 -6.34 19.31 -31.63
CA SER A 5 -6.70 19.04 -30.24
C SER A 5 -7.68 17.87 -30.16
N SER A 6 -7.28 16.76 -29.54
CA SER A 6 -8.18 15.64 -29.24
C SER A 6 -8.74 15.79 -27.82
N SER A 7 -9.87 16.49 -27.72
CA SER A 7 -10.83 16.35 -26.64
C SER A 7 -11.77 15.18 -26.98
N LEU A 8 -11.64 14.06 -26.29
CA LEU A 8 -12.59 12.94 -26.17
C LEU A 8 -12.21 12.22 -24.86
N ASN A 9 -12.82 12.56 -23.73
CA ASN A 9 -14.11 12.05 -23.29
C ASN A 9 -14.17 10.52 -23.27
N VAL A 10 -14.00 9.92 -22.09
CA VAL A 10 -14.88 8.87 -21.57
C VAL A 10 -14.34 8.50 -20.20
N THR A 11 -15.18 8.71 -19.20
CA THR A 11 -15.23 8.00 -17.93
C THR A 11 -14.88 6.53 -18.15
N ALA A 12 -13.59 6.22 -18.05
CA ALA A 12 -13.17 4.85 -17.89
C ALA A 12 -13.63 4.44 -16.51
N ASP A 13 -14.63 3.58 -16.51
CA ASP A 13 -15.10 2.70 -15.45
C ASP A 13 -13.92 1.93 -14.81
N THR A 14 -13.03 2.65 -14.14
CA THR A 14 -11.75 2.12 -13.64
C THR A 14 -11.90 1.59 -12.22
N LEU A 15 -13.08 1.06 -11.89
CA LEU A 15 -13.31 0.27 -10.69
C LEU A 15 -12.99 -1.22 -10.89
N SER A 16 -12.52 -1.61 -12.09
CA SER A 16 -12.13 -3.01 -12.40
C SER A 16 -10.61 -3.27 -12.39
N ARG A 17 -9.76 -2.28 -12.04
CA ARG A 17 -8.29 -2.46 -11.96
C ARG A 17 -7.73 -2.71 -10.56
N ILE A 18 -8.58 -2.95 -9.56
CA ILE A 18 -8.12 -3.27 -8.19
C ILE A 18 -7.92 -4.79 -8.01
N SER A 19 -8.20 -5.63 -9.02
CA SER A 19 -8.22 -7.09 -8.81
C SER A 19 -6.89 -7.83 -9.04
N GLU A 20 -5.81 -7.20 -9.50
CA GLU A 20 -4.58 -7.95 -9.87
C GLU A 20 -3.27 -7.44 -9.25
N ASN A 21 -3.33 -6.73 -8.13
CA ASN A 21 -2.21 -6.84 -7.19
C ASN A 21 -2.41 -8.14 -6.41
N LYS A 22 -2.03 -9.29 -6.99
CA LYS A 22 -1.78 -10.51 -6.21
C LYS A 22 -0.58 -10.21 -5.30
N ILE A 23 -0.88 -9.59 -4.16
CA ILE A 23 0.12 -9.27 -3.15
C ILE A 23 0.71 -10.62 -2.68
N PRO A 24 2.05 -10.76 -2.63
CA PRO A 24 2.69 -12.07 -2.50
C PRO A 24 2.20 -12.84 -1.26
N SER A 25 2.02 -14.15 -1.44
CA SER A 25 1.45 -15.07 -0.45
C SER A 25 2.32 -15.46 0.77
N PRO A 26 3.36 -14.72 1.21
CA PRO A 26 3.87 -14.87 2.57
C PRO A 26 3.42 -13.76 3.53
N ILE A 27 2.68 -12.73 3.07
CA ILE A 27 2.24 -11.63 3.94
C ILE A 27 0.92 -11.97 4.63
N ASP A 28 0.92 -11.92 5.97
CA ASP A 28 -0.28 -12.18 6.79
C ASP A 28 -1.15 -10.91 6.91
N TYR A 29 -2.13 -10.77 6.01
CA TYR A 29 -3.08 -9.65 6.05
C TYR A 29 -3.96 -9.63 7.30
N LYS A 30 -4.20 -10.79 7.92
CA LYS A 30 -4.97 -10.85 9.17
C LYS A 30 -4.19 -10.23 10.31
N ALA A 31 -2.87 -10.46 10.36
CA ALA A 31 -1.99 -9.78 11.29
C ALA A 31 -1.97 -8.26 11.04
N ILE A 32 -1.88 -7.82 9.78
CA ILE A 32 -1.90 -6.39 9.45
C ILE A 32 -3.20 -5.73 9.90
N SER A 33 -4.36 -6.31 9.55
CA SER A 33 -5.68 -5.78 9.93
C SER A 33 -5.81 -5.61 11.45
N LYS A 34 -5.42 -6.64 12.22
CA LYS A 34 -5.44 -6.56 13.68
C LYS A 34 -4.52 -5.48 14.22
N ALA A 35 -3.30 -5.42 13.70
CA ALA A 35 -2.30 -4.44 14.13
C ALA A 35 -2.75 -3.00 13.84
N GLN A 36 -3.37 -2.75 12.69
CA GLN A 36 -3.91 -1.43 12.32
C GLN A 36 -4.90 -0.88 13.37
N LEU A 37 -5.76 -1.72 13.93
CA LEU A 37 -6.80 -1.28 14.87
C LEU A 37 -6.22 -0.69 16.16
N PHE A 38 -5.08 -1.21 16.62
CA PHE A 38 -4.46 -0.82 17.89
C PHE A 38 -3.23 0.08 17.73
N ASP A 39 -2.78 0.32 16.50
CA ASP A 39 -1.59 1.13 16.24
C ASP A 39 -1.87 2.63 16.43
N LYS A 40 -1.15 3.26 17.36
CA LYS A 40 -1.32 4.69 17.69
C LYS A 40 -0.90 5.60 16.53
N GLU A 41 0.09 5.20 15.74
CA GLU A 41 0.57 5.97 14.60
C GLU A 41 -0.49 5.97 13.47
N PHE A 42 -1.20 4.84 13.29
CA PHE A 42 -2.35 4.75 12.40
C PHE A 42 -3.47 5.71 12.82
N GLN A 43 -3.84 5.72 14.11
CA GLN A 43 -4.90 6.61 14.61
C GLN A 43 -4.53 8.08 14.43
N LEU A 44 -3.26 8.44 14.63
CA LEU A 44 -2.76 9.79 14.39
C LEU A 44 -2.82 10.15 12.90
N LEU A 45 -2.36 9.26 12.01
CA LEU A 45 -2.41 9.48 10.56
C LEU A 45 -3.83 9.62 10.02
N LYS A 46 -4.78 8.88 10.60
CA LYS A 46 -6.20 8.96 10.25
C LYS A 46 -6.84 10.27 10.70
N SER A 47 -6.38 10.83 11.82
CA SER A 47 -6.94 12.04 12.44
C SER A 47 -6.33 13.33 11.89
N CYS A 48 -5.08 13.28 11.42
CA CYS A 48 -4.45 14.43 10.80
C CYS A 48 -5.06 14.70 9.41
N SER A 49 -5.38 15.96 9.11
CA SER A 49 -5.82 16.44 7.79
C SER A 49 -4.63 16.49 6.81
N ASN A 50 -4.03 15.33 6.58
CA ASN A 50 -2.91 15.14 5.68
C ASN A 50 -3.42 14.83 4.26
N SER A 51 -2.51 14.83 3.28
CA SER A 51 -2.76 14.38 1.90
C SER A 51 -3.16 12.89 1.77
N LEU A 52 -3.16 12.13 2.87
CA LEU A 52 -3.52 10.71 2.90
C LEU A 52 -5.04 10.53 2.89
N LYS A 53 -5.51 9.53 2.16
CA LYS A 53 -6.93 9.17 2.08
C LYS A 53 -7.08 7.71 2.42
N PHE A 54 -7.60 7.41 3.62
CA PHE A 54 -7.79 6.05 4.05
C PHE A 54 -9.14 5.47 3.61
N GLN A 55 -9.11 4.28 3.03
CA GLN A 55 -10.29 3.48 2.67
C GLN A 55 -10.13 2.04 3.13
N PHE A 56 -11.26 1.37 3.35
CA PHE A 56 -11.30 -0.05 3.65
C PHE A 56 -11.18 -0.88 2.37
N LEU A 57 -10.23 -1.81 2.36
CA LEU A 57 -10.11 -2.85 1.35
C LEU A 57 -10.50 -4.19 1.98
N LYS A 58 -11.59 -4.79 1.49
CA LYS A 58 -11.95 -6.16 1.85
C LYS A 58 -11.09 -7.11 1.03
N VAL A 59 -10.38 -8.01 1.70
CA VAL A 59 -9.61 -9.09 1.07
C VAL A 59 -10.52 -10.33 1.01
N PRO A 60 -11.11 -10.67 -0.16
CA PRO A 60 -12.16 -11.70 -0.24
C PRO A 60 -11.65 -13.07 0.21
N GLU A 61 -10.43 -13.43 -0.18
CA GLU A 61 -9.82 -14.74 0.14
C GLU A 61 -9.56 -14.95 1.64
N LYS A 62 -9.47 -13.87 2.43
CA LYS A 62 -9.07 -13.92 3.84
C LYS A 62 -10.15 -13.42 4.79
N ASN A 63 -11.32 -13.02 4.29
CA ASN A 63 -12.40 -12.40 5.07
C ASN A 63 -11.87 -11.34 6.06
N THR A 64 -10.95 -10.51 5.59
CA THR A 64 -10.23 -9.54 6.41
C THR A 64 -10.30 -8.17 5.75
N GLU A 65 -10.43 -7.13 6.56
CA GLU A 65 -10.50 -5.73 6.10
C GLU A 65 -9.20 -5.02 6.45
N LEU A 66 -8.64 -4.30 5.47
CA LEU A 66 -7.41 -3.53 5.62
C LEU A 66 -7.70 -2.06 5.39
N PHE A 67 -7.09 -1.21 6.21
CA PHE A 67 -7.01 0.21 5.92
C PHE A 67 -5.90 0.47 4.91
N CYS A 68 -6.26 0.91 3.71
CA CYS A 68 -5.35 1.37 2.68
C CYS A 68 -5.35 2.89 2.59
N ASP A 69 -4.20 3.49 2.33
CA ASP A 69 -4.16 4.77 1.66
C ASP A 69 -4.39 4.61 0.16
N VAL A 70 -5.24 5.47 -0.40
CA VAL A 70 -5.56 5.52 -1.84
C VAL A 70 -5.25 6.88 -2.47
N SER A 71 -4.62 7.80 -1.72
CA SER A 71 -4.32 9.17 -2.18
C SER A 71 -3.49 9.25 -3.47
N THR A 72 -2.72 8.21 -3.76
CA THR A 72 -1.84 8.11 -4.95
C THR A 72 -2.42 7.30 -6.09
N GLY A 73 -3.71 6.92 -6.02
CA GLY A 73 -4.39 6.09 -7.02
C GLY A 73 -4.06 4.60 -6.93
N ARG A 74 -3.26 4.17 -5.94
CA ARG A 74 -3.00 2.76 -5.61
C ARG A 74 -3.37 2.49 -4.15
N CYS A 75 -3.99 1.34 -3.87
CA CYS A 75 -4.27 0.89 -2.50
C CYS A 75 -2.96 0.47 -1.83
N ARG A 76 -2.55 1.18 -0.79
CA ARG A 76 -1.37 0.87 0.02
C ARG A 76 -1.79 0.61 1.45
N PRO A 77 -1.93 -0.66 1.88
CA PRO A 77 -2.26 -0.98 3.27
C PRO A 77 -1.25 -0.36 4.24
N PHE A 78 -1.76 0.26 5.30
CA PHE A 78 -0.92 0.74 6.40
C PHE A 78 -0.30 -0.44 7.15
N VAL A 79 0.97 -0.36 7.50
CA VAL A 79 1.68 -1.39 8.25
C VAL A 79 2.18 -0.83 9.58
N ALA A 80 1.66 -1.42 10.66
CA ALA A 80 2.09 -1.15 12.02
C ALA A 80 3.57 -1.49 12.23
N LYS A 81 4.22 -0.79 13.17
CA LYS A 81 5.69 -0.81 13.33
C LYS A 81 6.25 -2.22 13.52
N GLU A 82 5.57 -3.06 14.27
CA GLU A 82 5.96 -4.44 14.59
C GLU A 82 5.97 -5.37 13.37
N LEU A 83 5.21 -5.06 12.32
CA LEU A 83 5.13 -5.88 11.11
C LEU A 83 6.12 -5.42 10.02
N ARG A 84 6.62 -4.18 10.08
CA ARG A 84 7.47 -3.58 9.02
C ARG A 84 8.70 -4.42 8.70
N ARG A 85 9.44 -4.85 9.74
CA ARG A 85 10.65 -5.67 9.56
C ARG A 85 10.33 -7.00 8.89
N ARG A 86 9.29 -7.70 9.36
CA ARG A 86 8.86 -8.99 8.80
C ARG A 86 8.45 -8.87 7.34
N ILE A 87 7.70 -7.81 6.99
CA ILE A 87 7.30 -7.54 5.60
C ILE A 87 8.53 -7.23 4.75
N PHE A 88 9.45 -6.39 5.24
CA PHE A 88 10.69 -6.08 4.53
C PHE A 88 11.53 -7.32 4.27
N GLU A 89 11.82 -8.13 5.29
CA GLU A 89 12.59 -9.39 5.18
C GLU A 89 11.95 -10.35 4.18
N THR A 90 10.62 -10.48 4.23
CA THR A 90 9.85 -11.32 3.31
C THR A 90 10.05 -10.85 1.86
N LEU A 91 9.90 -9.55 1.59
CA LEU A 91 10.04 -8.99 0.25
C LEU A 91 11.49 -8.97 -0.23
N HIS A 92 12.44 -8.78 0.67
CA HIS A 92 13.87 -8.83 0.40
C HIS A 92 14.29 -10.22 -0.09
N ASN A 93 13.81 -11.27 0.57
CA ASN A 93 14.07 -12.65 0.16
C ASN A 93 13.42 -12.99 -1.19
N LEU A 94 12.24 -12.42 -1.48
CA LEU A 94 11.54 -12.63 -2.75
C LEU A 94 12.14 -11.86 -3.93
N SER A 95 12.76 -10.70 -3.68
CA SER A 95 13.23 -9.79 -4.75
C SER A 95 14.69 -10.01 -5.14
N HIS A 96 15.30 -11.09 -4.66
CA HIS A 96 16.75 -11.23 -4.47
C HIS A 96 17.30 -10.16 -3.51
N PRO A 97 18.43 -10.40 -2.82
CA PRO A 97 18.95 -9.50 -1.78
C PRO A 97 19.49 -8.18 -2.36
N ARG A 98 18.58 -7.31 -2.78
CA ARG A 98 18.84 -5.96 -3.26
C ARG A 98 17.94 -5.00 -2.49
N VAL A 99 18.55 -4.32 -1.52
CA VAL A 99 17.89 -3.37 -0.62
C VAL A 99 17.08 -2.32 -1.38
N LYS A 100 17.67 -1.69 -2.41
CA LYS A 100 17.01 -0.64 -3.20
C LYS A 100 15.73 -1.13 -3.89
N ALA A 101 15.75 -2.34 -4.48
CA ALA A 101 14.58 -2.91 -5.12
C ALA A 101 13.46 -3.19 -4.10
N THR A 102 13.85 -3.69 -2.92
CA THR A 102 12.92 -3.99 -1.83
C THR A 102 12.28 -2.72 -1.27
N VAL A 103 13.04 -1.65 -1.05
CA VAL A 103 12.51 -0.35 -0.57
C VAL A 103 11.51 0.24 -1.56
N THR A 104 11.82 0.20 -2.86
CA THR A 104 10.87 0.64 -3.89
C THR A 104 9.60 -0.22 -3.88
N LEU A 105 9.74 -1.55 -3.84
CA LEU A 105 8.61 -2.47 -3.80
C LEU A 105 7.71 -2.24 -2.58
N VAL A 106 8.33 -2.01 -1.42
CA VAL A 106 7.64 -1.67 -0.18
C VAL A 106 6.88 -0.36 -0.31
N GLY A 107 7.50 0.71 -0.79
CA GLY A 107 6.87 2.03 -0.91
C GLY A 107 5.73 2.08 -1.93
N ASP A 108 5.79 1.23 -2.96
CA ASP A 108 4.75 1.09 -3.96
C ASP A 108 3.54 0.31 -3.46
N ARG A 109 3.74 -0.65 -2.54
CA ARG A 109 2.72 -1.61 -2.09
C ARG A 109 2.19 -1.37 -0.69
N PHE A 110 2.93 -0.69 0.18
CA PHE A 110 2.59 -0.51 1.59
C PHE A 110 2.82 0.93 2.04
N LEU A 111 2.09 1.31 3.09
CA LEU A 111 2.22 2.63 3.71
C LEU A 111 2.73 2.50 5.15
N TRP A 112 3.78 3.25 5.46
CA TRP A 112 4.09 3.65 6.84
C TRP A 112 5.00 4.89 6.85
N PRO A 113 4.94 5.73 7.89
CA PRO A 113 5.84 6.86 8.10
C PRO A 113 7.32 6.47 8.05
N GLY A 114 8.12 7.27 7.35
CA GLY A 114 9.57 7.07 7.30
C GLY A 114 10.03 5.85 6.49
N ASN A 115 9.15 5.25 5.68
CA ASN A 115 9.43 4.14 4.77
C ASN A 115 10.73 4.28 3.92
N LYS A 116 11.13 5.50 3.53
CA LYS A 116 12.43 5.73 2.84
C LYS A 116 13.65 5.81 3.77
N LYS A 117 13.46 6.13 5.05
CA LYS A 117 14.52 6.36 6.03
C LYS A 117 14.83 5.12 6.87
N GLN A 118 13.92 4.16 6.93
CA GLN A 118 13.98 3.03 7.86
C GLN A 118 14.81 1.83 7.37
N PHE A 119 15.22 1.80 6.10
CA PHE A 119 15.96 0.67 5.48
C PHE A 119 17.13 1.14 4.60
N ALA A 120 17.57 2.39 4.77
CA ALA A 120 18.61 3.01 3.95
C ALA A 120 20.01 2.91 4.59
N GLU A 121 20.23 1.90 5.44
CA GLU A 121 21.53 1.64 6.08
C GLU A 121 22.21 0.42 5.46
#